data_AF-A0A7D5S1J5-F1
#
_entry.id   AF-A0A7D5S1J5-F1
#
_cell.length_a   1.000
_cell.length_b   1.000
_cell.length_c   1.000
_cell.angle_alpha   90.00
_cell.angle_beta   90.00
_cell.angle_gamma   90.00
#
_symmetry.space_group_name_H-M   'P 1'
#
loop_
_entity.id
_entity.type
_entity.pdbx_description
1 polymer ?
#
loop_
_entity_poly.entity_id
_entity_poly.type
_entity_poly.pdbx_seq_one_letter_code
_entity_poly.pdbx_strand_id
1 'polypeptide(L)' 'MIRTSHRNKPLKFMLKSARTAGMEVDSYYPTKLHFEVRGPKGSGFAEDLYSFHKVNPPISQDRLTLQIRYY' A
#
# COMPACT_ATOMS: atom_id res chain seq x y z
N MET A 1 -1.53 -3.06 2.04
CA MET A 1 -0.33 -2.34 2.51
C MET A 1 0.67 -3.35 3.03
N ILE A 2 1.97 -3.06 2.92
CA ILE A 2 3.02 -3.87 3.55
C ILE A 2 3.57 -3.09 4.76
N ARG A 3 3.36 -3.62 5.97
CA ARG A 3 3.91 -3.05 7.21
C ARG A 3 5.43 -2.97 7.11
N THR A 4 6.00 -1.95 7.75
CA THR A 4 7.46 -1.67 7.85
C THR A 4 8.21 -1.45 6.53
N SER A 5 7.53 -1.51 5.38
CA SER A 5 8.14 -1.36 4.06
C SER A 5 8.66 0.05 3.73
N HIS A 6 8.40 1.04 4.57
CA HIS A 6 8.99 2.38 4.45
C HIS A 6 10.50 2.40 4.69
N ARG A 7 11.08 1.32 5.25
CA ARG A 7 12.52 1.16 5.47
C ARG A 7 13.07 -0.04 4.71
N ASN A 8 14.38 -0.02 4.45
CA ASN A 8 15.15 -1.15 3.92
C ASN A 8 14.57 -1.79 2.64
N LYS A 9 14.04 -0.96 1.74
CA LYS A 9 13.52 -1.43 0.46
C LYS A 9 14.65 -1.94 -0.42
N PRO A 10 14.49 -3.10 -1.07
CA PRO A 10 15.41 -3.53 -2.12
C PRO A 10 15.52 -2.48 -3.22
N LEU A 11 16.75 -2.13 -3.60
CA LEU A 11 17.02 -1.15 -4.65
C LEU A 11 16.32 -1.51 -5.98
N LYS A 12 16.19 -2.81 -6.28
CA LYS A 12 15.45 -3.30 -7.45
C LYS A 12 13.99 -2.81 -7.52
N PHE A 13 13.34 -2.55 -6.38
CA PHE A 13 11.97 -2.02 -6.35
C PHE A 13 11.92 -0.50 -6.44
N MET A 14 13.04 0.18 -6.18
CA MET A 14 13.16 1.63 -6.34
C MET A 14 13.48 2.02 -7.79
N LEU A 15 14.15 1.12 -8.54
CA LEU A 15 14.51 1.33 -9.94
C LEU A 15 13.43 0.88 -10.93
N LYS A 16 12.44 0.12 -10.47
CA LYS A 16 11.29 -0.32 -11.27
C LYS A 16 10.11 0.63 -11.08
N SER A 17 9.26 0.73 -12.10
CA SER A 17 7.98 1.43 -11.94
C SER A 17 7.15 0.76 -10.84
N ALA A 18 6.43 1.56 -10.05
CA ALA A 18 5.57 1.02 -9.00
C ALA A 18 4.46 0.10 -9.55
N ARG A 19 4.08 0.26 -10.83
CA ARG A 19 3.06 -0.55 -11.50
C ARG A 19 3.54 -1.97 -11.82
N THR A 20 4.81 -2.13 -12.18
CA THR A 20 5.37 -3.42 -12.59
C THR A 20 5.85 -4.27 -11.42
N ALA A 21 6.11 -3.65 -10.26
CA ALA A 21 6.63 -4.34 -9.10
C ALA A 21 5.56 -5.09 -8.26
N GLY A 22 4.27 -4.92 -8.53
CA GLY A 22 3.19 -5.39 -7.63
C GLY A 22 3.29 -6.85 -7.20
N MET A 23 3.36 -7.79 -8.16
CA MET A 23 3.48 -9.23 -7.85
C MET A 23 4.82 -9.58 -7.17
N GLU A 24 5.90 -8.90 -7.55
CA GLU A 24 7.22 -9.11 -6.93
C GLU A 24 7.27 -8.60 -5.48
N VAL A 25 6.60 -7.49 -5.19
CA VAL A 25 6.46 -6.95 -3.83
C VAL A 25 5.64 -7.90 -2.96
N ASP A 26 4.51 -8.39 -3.48
CA ASP A 26 3.64 -9.32 -2.75
C ASP A 26 4.36 -10.62 -2.39
N SER A 27 5.17 -11.16 -3.29
CA SER A 27 5.95 -12.39 -3.08
C SER A 27 7.21 -12.18 -2.24
N TYR A 28 7.82 -10.99 -2.27
CA TYR A 28 9.03 -10.69 -1.51
C TYR A 28 8.78 -10.51 -0.02
N TYR A 29 7.69 -9.84 0.36
CA TYR A 29 7.39 -9.57 1.77
C TYR A 29 6.59 -10.72 2.41
N PRO A 30 6.98 -11.20 3.61
CA PRO A 30 6.24 -12.23 4.33
C PRO A 30 4.78 -11.85 4.55
N THR A 31 3.87 -12.81 4.38
CA THR A 31 2.41 -12.60 4.52
C THR A 31 2.02 -11.93 5.84
N LYS A 32 2.74 -12.17 6.93
CA LYS A 32 2.52 -11.51 8.24
C LYS A 32 2.67 -9.98 8.22
N LEU A 33 3.37 -9.43 7.22
CA LEU A 33 3.51 -7.99 7.02
C LEU A 33 2.43 -7.41 6.12
N HIS A 34 1.68 -8.25 5.40
CA HIS A 34 0.55 -7.81 4.61
C HIS A 34 -0.56 -7.37 5.56
N PHE A 35 -1.04 -6.15 5.35
CA PHE A 35 -2.08 -5.55 6.14
C PHE A 35 -3.11 -4.91 5.23
N GLU A 36 -4.37 -5.22 5.48
CA GLU A 36 -5.50 -4.62 4.80
C GLU A 36 -6.17 -3.61 5.72
N VAL A 37 -6.25 -2.36 5.26
CA VAL A 37 -6.96 -1.32 5.98
C VAL A 37 -8.44 -1.44 5.65
N ARG A 38 -9.27 -1.57 6.69
CA ARG A 38 -10.73 -1.66 6.59
C ARG A 38 -11.36 -0.76 7.64
N GLY A 39 -12.51 -0.19 7.33
CA GLY A 39 -13.27 0.64 8.26
C GLY A 39 -14.59 1.14 7.64
N PRO A 40 -15.55 1.56 8.47
CA PRO A 40 -16.79 2.18 7.99
C PRO A 40 -16.51 3.56 7.37
N LYS A 41 -17.48 4.09 6.60
CA LYS A 41 -17.46 5.47 6.08
C LYS A 41 -17.20 6.45 7.23
N GLY A 42 -16.32 7.43 6.99
CA GLY A 42 -15.86 8.39 8.00
C GLY A 42 -14.60 7.94 8.75
N SER A 43 -14.15 6.69 8.56
CA SER A 43 -12.85 6.26 9.04
C SER A 43 -11.73 6.70 8.10
N GLY A 44 -10.55 6.89 8.67
CA GLY A 44 -9.33 7.18 7.92
C GLY A 44 -8.13 6.46 8.52
N PHE A 45 -7.00 6.53 7.83
CA PHE A 45 -5.72 6.03 8.32
C PHE A 45 -4.61 6.97 7.86
N ALA A 46 -3.50 6.97 8.60
CA ALA A 46 -2.28 7.62 8.19
C ALA A 46 -1.26 6.55 7.80
N GLU A 47 -0.51 6.80 6.74
CA GLU A 47 0.60 5.96 6.32
C GLU A 47 1.82 6.81 5.97
N ASP A 48 3.00 6.21 6.14
CA ASP A 48 4.24 6.79 5.64
C ASP A 48 4.23 6.75 4.10
N LEU A 49 4.60 7.87 3.47
CA LEU A 49 4.62 8.05 2.01
C LEU A 49 5.51 7.04 1.28
N TYR A 50 6.50 6.48 1.98
CA TYR A 50 7.39 5.47 1.44
C TYR A 50 6.89 4.06 1.71
N SER A 51 5.71 3.81 2.25
CA SER A 51 5.20 2.43 2.37
C SER A 51 4.77 1.87 1.02
N PHE A 52 4.96 0.57 0.78
CA PHE A 52 4.29 -0.11 -0.33
C PHE A 52 2.83 -0.33 0.03
N HIS A 53 1.94 0.21 -0.80
CA HIS A 53 0.51 -0.06 -0.76
C HIS A 53 -0.01 -0.37 -2.16
N LYS A 54 -1.14 -1.06 -2.21
CA LYS A 54 -1.94 -1.23 -3.41
C LYS A 54 -3.41 -1.11 -3.03
N VAL A 55 -4.19 -0.59 -3.96
CA VAL A 55 -5.63 -0.44 -3.80
C VAL A 55 -6.30 -1.66 -4.42
N ASN A 56 -7.08 -2.39 -3.63
CA ASN A 56 -7.90 -3.47 -4.16
C ASN A 56 -9.08 -2.89 -4.95
N PRO A 57 -9.47 -3.47 -6.10
CA PRO A 57 -10.62 -2.99 -6.86
C PRO A 57 -11.90 -3.03 -6.01
N PRO A 58 -12.81 -2.04 -6.14
CA PRO A 58 -14.11 -2.10 -5.50
C PRO A 58 -14.92 -3.29 -6.04
N ILE A 59 -15.65 -3.99 -5.17
CA ILE A 59 -16.42 -5.18 -5.53
C ILE A 59 -17.92 -4.87 -5.63
N SER A 60 -18.47 -4.09 -4.70
CA SER A 60 -19.93 -3.91 -4.56
C SER A 60 -20.45 -2.54 -4.99
N GLN A 61 -19.66 -1.49 -4.86
CA GLN A 61 -20.05 -0.11 -5.14
C GLN A 61 -18.82 0.78 -5.31
N ASP A 62 -19.03 1.96 -5.90
CA ASP A 62 -18.00 2.98 -6.01
C ASP A 62 -17.41 3.35 -4.65
N ARG A 63 -16.09 3.55 -4.63
CA ARG A 63 -15.35 3.91 -3.43
C ARG A 63 -14.66 5.25 -3.63
N LEU A 64 -15.18 6.28 -2.99
CA LEU A 64 -14.54 7.60 -2.89
C LEU A 64 -13.62 7.66 -1.68
N THR A 65 -12.39 8.17 -1.88
CA THR A 65 -11.38 8.35 -0.83
C THR A 65 -10.82 9.76 -0.88
N LEU A 66 -10.71 10.42 0.29
CA LEU A 66 -9.97 11.66 0.45
C LEU A 66 -8.53 11.34 0.88
N GLN A 67 -7.54 11.90 0.17
CA GLN A 67 -6.13 11.76 0.51
C GLN A 67 -5.53 13.14 0.76
N ILE A 68 -4.89 13.30 1.91
CA ILE A 68 -4.13 14.50 2.28
C ILE A 68 -2.67 14.09 2.45
N ARG A 69 -1.76 14.87 1.87
CA ARG A 69 -0.31 14.70 2.04
C ARG A 69 0.24 15.90 2.80
N TYR A 70 0.95 15.62 3.90
CA TYR A 70 1.65 16.60 4.70
C TYR A 70 3.16 16.41 4.50
N TYR A 71 3.88 17.52 4.28
CA TYR A 71 5.33 17.55 4.02
C TYR A 71 6.07 18.19 5.19
#